data_AF-A0A328S426-F1
#
_entry.id   AF-A0A328S426-F1
#
_cell.length_a   1.000
_cell.length_b   1.000
_cell.length_c   1.000
_cell.angle_alpha   90.00
_cell.angle_beta   90.00
_cell.angle_gamma   90.00
#
_symmetry.space_group_name_H-M   'P 1'
#
loop_
_entity.id
_entity.type
_entity.pdbx_description
1 polymer ?
#
loop_
_entity_poly.entity_id
_entity_poly.type
_entity_poly.pdbx_seq_one_letter_code
_entity_poly.pdbx_strand_id
1 'polypeptide(L)' 'MKIKKRIKAKLTKNEYRSIVDKVIQYNQRHGKLPTYITFEDEKIYKNEYMEAIEYANKFILENGRNPEKVVIYEKKHNH' A
#
# COMPACT_ATOMS: atom_id res chain seq x y z
N MET A 1 20.92 7.55 10.45
CA MET A 1 20.22 6.38 11.03
C MET A 1 19.58 5.56 9.92
N LYS A 2 19.95 4.29 9.74
CA LYS A 2 19.23 3.38 8.84
C LYS A 2 17.92 3.00 9.53
N ILE A 3 16.81 3.63 9.16
CA ILE A 3 15.47 3.21 9.61
C ILE A 3 15.33 1.75 9.15
N LYS A 4 15.38 0.79 10.07
CA LYS A 4 15.04 -0.61 9.78
C LYS A 4 13.54 -0.63 9.48
N LYS A 5 13.16 -0.46 8.21
CA LYS A 5 11.78 -0.62 7.75
C LYS A 5 11.40 -2.09 7.95
N ARG A 6 10.54 -2.38 8.93
CA ARG A 6 9.98 -3.72 9.12
C ARG A 6 9.02 -3.98 7.95
N ILE A 7 9.10 -5.17 7.36
CA ILE A 7 8.12 -5.57 6.34
C ILE A 7 6.83 -5.91 7.07
N LYS A 8 5.75 -5.26 6.66
CA LYS A 8 4.41 -5.43 7.21
C LYS A 8 3.62 -6.43 6.38
N ALA A 9 3.53 -6.18 5.07
CA ALA A 9 2.89 -7.11 4.14
C ALA A 9 3.72 -7.29 2.85
N LYS A 10 3.58 -8.45 2.21
CA LYS A 10 4.09 -8.73 0.86
C LYS A 10 2.93 -9.13 -0.02
N LEU A 11 2.57 -8.26 -0.95
CA LEU A 11 1.44 -8.44 -1.83
C LEU A 11 1.92 -8.98 -3.17
N THR A 12 1.26 -10.00 -3.69
CA THR A 12 1.30 -10.31 -5.11
C THR A 12 0.64 -9.19 -5.92
N LYS A 13 0.92 -9.13 -7.22
CA LYS A 13 0.25 -8.20 -8.15
C LYS A 13 -1.28 -8.22 -8.02
N ASN A 14 -1.88 -9.39 -7.85
CA ASN A 14 -3.34 -9.54 -7.77
C ASN A 14 -3.88 -9.01 -6.43
N GLU A 15 -3.21 -9.30 -5.32
CA GLU A 15 -3.59 -8.79 -4.00
C GLU A 15 -3.44 -7.28 -3.92
N TYR A 16 -2.34 -6.74 -4.45
CA TYR A 16 -2.14 -5.30 -4.56
C TYR A 16 -3.26 -4.65 -5.37
N ARG A 17 -3.60 -5.21 -6.53
CA ARG A 17 -4.71 -4.69 -7.36
C ARG A 17 -6.04 -4.73 -6.62
N SER A 18 -6.34 -5.81 -5.89
CA SER A 18 -7.56 -5.95 -5.09
C SER A 18 -7.63 -4.88 -3.99
N ILE A 19 -6.50 -4.63 -3.30
CA ILE A 19 -6.40 -3.59 -2.29
C ILE A 19 -6.65 -2.20 -2.89
N VAL A 20 -5.99 -1.87 -4.00
CA VAL A 20 -6.13 -0.56 -4.65
C VAL A 20 -7.58 -0.35 -5.13
N ASP A 21 -8.20 -1.37 -5.70
CA ASP A 21 -9.60 -1.31 -6.12
C ASP A 21 -10.53 -1.05 -4.93
N LYS A 22 -10.34 -1.75 -3.80
CA LYS A 22 -11.09 -1.49 -2.56
C LYS A 22 -10.90 -0.05 -2.06
N VAL A 23 -9.68 0.49 -2.12
CA VAL A 23 -9.39 1.88 -1.73
C VAL A 23 -10.10 2.88 -2.66
N ILE A 24 -10.10 2.63 -3.96
CA ILE A 24 -10.80 3.46 -4.96
C ILE A 24 -12.31 3.42 -4.73
N GLN A 25 -12.89 2.23 -4.56
CA GLN A 25 -14.32 2.07 -4.28
C GLN A 25 -14.73 2.76 -2.97
N TYR A 26 -13.91 2.66 -1.92
CA TYR A 26 -14.13 3.38 -0.67
C TYR A 26 -14.13 4.89 -0.90
N ASN A 27 -13.15 5.40 -1.66
CA ASN A 27 -13.06 6.83 -1.98
C ASN A 27 -14.27 7.32 -2.79
N GLN A 28 -14.73 6.53 -3.77
CA GLN A 28 -15.93 6.86 -4.56
C GLN A 28 -17.20 6.93 -3.69
N ARG A 29 -17.33 6.08 -2.67
CA ARG A 29 -18.50 6.06 -1.78
C ARG A 29 -18.46 7.12 -0.68
N HIS A 30 -17.29 7.44 -0.14
CA HIS A 30 -17.14 8.28 1.05
C HIS A 30 -16.50 9.65 0.79
N GLY A 31 -16.00 9.90 -0.43
CA GLY A 31 -15.27 11.13 -0.79
C GLY A 31 -13.92 11.28 -0.10
N LYS A 32 -13.44 10.23 0.58
CA LYS A 32 -12.16 10.21 1.30
C LYS A 32 -11.52 8.82 1.27
N LEU A 33 -10.20 8.78 1.38
CA LEU A 33 -9.44 7.53 1.51
C LEU A 33 -9.63 6.90 2.89
N PRO A 34 -9.60 5.56 3.00
CA PRO A 34 -9.72 4.85 4.28
C PRO A 34 -8.52 5.13 5.18
N THR A 35 -8.73 5.25 6.49
CA THR A 35 -7.63 5.49 7.45
C THR A 35 -6.69 4.30 7.58
N TYR A 36 -7.21 3.10 7.38
CA TYR A 36 -6.46 1.86 7.23
C TYR A 36 -7.23 0.88 6.33
N ILE A 37 -6.52 -0.10 5.80
CA ILE A 37 -7.08 -1.29 5.16
C ILE A 37 -6.71 -2.51 6.01
N THR A 38 -7.47 -3.59 5.88
CA THR A 38 -7.14 -4.87 6.51
C THR A 38 -6.65 -5.85 5.45
N PHE A 39 -5.50 -6.47 5.69
CA PHE A 39 -4.92 -7.52 4.84
C PHE A 39 -4.30 -8.58 5.76
N GLU A 40 -4.68 -9.86 5.58
CA GLU A 40 -4.23 -10.98 6.45
C GLU A 40 -4.39 -10.67 7.95
N ASP A 41 -5.56 -10.16 8.35
CA ASP A 41 -5.88 -9.73 9.72
C ASP A 41 -5.00 -8.58 10.28
N GLU A 42 -4.11 -8.01 9.47
CA GLU A 42 -3.27 -6.89 9.84
C GLU A 42 -3.82 -5.56 9.31
N LYS A 43 -3.84 -4.54 10.19
CA LYS A 43 -4.20 -3.17 9.82
C LYS A 43 -3.03 -2.48 9.17
N ILE A 44 -3.17 -2.14 7.89
CA ILE A 44 -2.24 -1.34 7.13
C ILE A 44 -2.77 0.09 7.05
N TYR A 45 -2.08 1.02 7.68
CA TYR A 45 -2.50 2.41 7.79
C TYR A 45 -2.28 3.17 6.49
N LYS A 46 -3.00 4.29 6.34
CA LYS A 46 -2.96 5.15 5.16
C LYS A 46 -1.56 5.54 4.69
N ASN A 47 -0.70 5.96 5.62
CA ASN A 47 0.69 6.30 5.34
C ASN A 47 1.53 5.13 4.81
N GLU A 48 1.17 3.88 5.14
CA GLU A 48 1.87 2.66 4.73
C GLU A 48 1.40 2.20 3.35
N TYR A 49 0.09 2.07 3.13
CA TYR A 49 -0.42 1.65 1.83
C TYR A 49 -0.24 2.73 0.75
N MET A 50 -0.29 4.02 1.10
CA MET A 50 -0.03 5.11 0.15
C MET A 50 1.41 5.07 -0.35
N GLU A 51 2.40 4.86 0.55
CA GLU A 51 3.80 4.73 0.15
C GLU A 51 4.00 3.53 -0.80
N ALA A 52 3.30 2.43 -0.56
CA ALA A 52 3.32 1.27 -1.45
C ALA A 52 2.72 1.58 -2.84
N ILE A 53 1.63 2.35 -2.89
CA ILE A 53 1.02 2.80 -4.15
C ILE A 53 1.96 3.75 -4.91
N GLU A 54 2.58 4.70 -4.22
CA GLU A 54 3.55 5.62 -4.81
C GLU A 54 4.75 4.87 -5.39
N TYR A 55 5.28 3.89 -4.65
CA TYR A 55 6.38 3.06 -5.12
C TYR A 55 5.99 2.23 -6.36
N ALA A 56 4.80 1.62 -6.35
CA ALA A 56 4.31 0.86 -7.49
C ALA A 56 4.10 1.75 -8.72
N ASN A 57 3.54 2.95 -8.55
CA ASN A 57 3.37 3.92 -9.63
C ASN A 57 4.72 4.36 -10.20
N LYS A 58 5.69 4.67 -9.35
CA LYS A 58 7.04 5.01 -9.78
C LYS A 58 7.67 3.87 -10.58
N PHE A 59 7.56 2.63 -10.09
CA PHE A 59 8.06 1.46 -10.81
C PHE A 59 7.42 1.31 -12.20
N ILE A 60 6.10 1.52 -12.31
CA ILE A 60 5.38 1.46 -13.59
C ILE A 60 5.88 2.54 -14.55
N LEU A 61 6.06 3.77 -14.07
CA LEU A 61 6.57 4.88 -14.88
C LEU A 61 8.00 4.62 -15.37
N GLU A 62 8.85 4.03 -14.53
CA GLU A 62 10.26 3.75 -14.87
C GLU A 62 10.43 2.52 -15.78
N ASN A 63 9.57 1.50 -15.66
CA ASN A 63 9.77 0.20 -16.32
C ASN A 63 8.71 -0.14 -17.38
N GLY A 64 7.64 0.65 -17.51
CA GLY A 64 6.53 0.38 -18.42
C GLY A 64 5.71 -0.88 -18.07
N ARG A 65 5.92 -1.48 -16.89
CA ARG A 65 5.21 -2.69 -16.44
C ARG A 65 4.89 -2.65 -14.95
N ASN A 66 3.88 -3.41 -14.55
CA ASN A 66 3.52 -3.56 -13.13
C ASN A 66 4.60 -4.33 -12.35
N PRO A 67 4.86 -3.98 -11.08
CA PRO A 67 5.70 -4.81 -10.22
C PRO A 67 5.03 -6.17 -9.98
N GLU A 68 5.83 -7.24 -9.94
CA GLU A 68 5.32 -8.60 -9.66
C GLU A 68 4.90 -8.75 -8.20
N LYS A 69 5.58 -8.03 -7.30
CA LYS A 69 5.32 -8.00 -5.87
C LYS A 69 5.44 -6.58 -5.34
N VAL A 70 4.56 -6.21 -4.41
CA VAL A 70 4.57 -4.94 -3.71
C VAL A 70 4.80 -5.20 -2.23
N VAL A 71 5.81 -4.56 -1.65
CA VAL A 71 6.14 -4.70 -0.22
C VAL A 71 5.63 -3.48 0.51
N ILE A 72 4.82 -3.71 1.54
CA ILE A 72 4.36 -2.66 2.44
C ILE A 72 5.25 -2.68 3.68
N TYR A 73 5.79 -1.52 4.02
CA TYR A 73 6.66 -1.36 5.17
C TYR A 73 5.90 -0.74 6.33
N GLU A 74 6.16 -1.24 7.53
CA GLU A 74 5.65 -0.67 8.76
C GLU A 74 6.28 0.71 8.98
N LYS A 75 5.42 1.69 9.26
CA LYS A 75 5.86 3.01 9.71
C LYS A 75 5.56 3.16 11.18
N LYS A 76 6.59 3.46 11.98
CA LYS A 76 6.38 3.91 13.37
C LYS A 76 5.58 5.22 13.33
N HIS A 77 4.41 5.20 13.94
CA HIS A 77 3.68 6.41 14.28
C HIS A 77 4.44 7.02 15.47
N ASN A 78 5.33 7.98 15.23
CA ASN A 78 5.81 8.82 16.32
C ASN A 78 4.59 9.64 16.77
N HIS A 79 4.08 9.31 17.95
CA HIS A 79 3.06 10.05 18.66
C HIS A 79 3.70 11.02 19.64
#